data_AF-A0A6A7KKU4-F1
#
_entry.id   AF-A0A6A7KKU4-F1
#
_cell.length_a   1.000
_cell.length_b   1.000
_cell.length_c   1.000
_cell.angle_alpha   90.00
_cell.angle_beta   90.00
_cell.angle_gamma   90.00
#
_symmetry.space_group_name_H-M   'P 1'
#
loop_
_entity.id
_entity.type
_entity.pdbx_description
1 polymer ?
#
loop_
_entity_poly.entity_id
_entity_poly.type
_entity_poly.pdbx_seq_one_letter_code
_entity_poly.pdbx_strand_id
1 'polypeptide(L)'
;MSVYFIVAIAVIIGLAIATAAFCWPNRVFIRSAIAAICAWALPYVAEFAIGPFLGEGAGMGVAIILYVLSATIFLAAISASLGAAARYIWMAVRE
;
A
#
# COMPACT_ATOMS: atom_id res chain seq x y z
N MET A 1 -5.97 20.22 8.91
CA MET A 1 -4.73 19.42 8.76
C MET A 1 -4.16 19.73 7.39
N SER A 2 -2.92 20.23 7.27
CA SER A 2 -2.38 20.65 5.98
C SER A 2 -1.96 19.45 5.12
N VAL A 3 -2.00 19.59 3.79
CA VAL A 3 -1.56 18.55 2.84
C VAL A 3 -0.13 18.10 3.15
N TYR A 4 0.74 19.04 3.52
CA TYR A 4 2.12 18.76 3.91
C TYR A 4 2.25 17.82 5.12
N PHE A 5 1.34 17.93 6.10
CA PHE A 5 1.35 17.10 7.28
C PHE A 5 0.96 15.65 6.96
N ILE A 6 -0.01 15.45 6.05
CA ILE A 6 -0.43 14.13 5.56
C ILE A 6 0.73 13.46 4.78
N VAL A 7 1.40 14.23 3.93
CA VAL A 7 2.57 13.73 3.18
C VAL A 7 3.70 13.34 4.14
N ALA A 8 3.98 14.15 5.15
CA ALA A 8 5.02 13.83 6.15
C ALA A 8 4.74 12.50 6.87
N ILE A 9 3.50 12.27 7.31
CA ILE A 9 3.09 11.00 7.93
C ILE A 9 3.27 9.83 6.95
N ALA A 10 2.81 9.98 5.71
CA ALA A 10 2.92 8.96 4.68
C ALA A 10 4.38 8.57 4.41
N VAL A 11 5.28 9.56 4.36
CA VAL A 11 6.73 9.34 4.18
C VAL A 11 7.34 8.62 5.37
N ILE A 12 7.01 9.02 6.61
CA ILE A 12 7.52 8.36 7.83
C ILE A 12 7.09 6.89 7.88
N ILE A 13 5.81 6.61 7.61
CA ILE A 13 5.28 5.25 7.59
C ILE A 13 5.94 4.44 6.47
N GLY A 14 6.07 5.02 5.27
CA GLY A 14 6.76 4.38 4.14
C GLY A 14 8.21 4.02 4.46
N LEU A 15 8.97 4.94 5.07
CA LEU A 15 10.34 4.70 5.52
C LEU A 15 10.43 3.59 6.57
N ALA A 16 9.51 3.55 7.54
CA ALA A 16 9.47 2.50 8.55
C ALA A 16 9.27 1.12 7.90
N ILE A 17 8.33 1.02 6.95
CA ILE A 17 8.04 -0.22 6.21
C ILE A 17 9.24 -0.61 5.33
N ALA A 18 9.86 0.34 4.64
CA ALA A 18 11.06 0.10 3.84
C ALA A 18 12.22 -0.41 4.70
N THR A 19 12.44 0.17 5.88
CA THR A 19 13.49 -0.25 6.82
C THR A 19 13.22 -1.66 7.35
N ALA A 20 11.96 -1.98 7.69
CA ALA A 20 11.58 -3.32 8.11
C ALA A 20 11.81 -4.37 7.00
N ALA A 21 11.44 -4.04 5.75
CA ALA A 21 11.67 -4.89 4.58
C ALA A 21 13.16 -5.05 4.24
N PHE A 22 13.97 -4.01 4.47
CA PHE A 22 15.42 -4.08 4.38
C PHE A 22 15.97 -5.06 5.43
N CYS A 23 15.51 -5.02 6.68
CA CYS A 23 15.96 -5.96 7.73
C CYS A 23 15.54 -7.41 7.47
N TRP A 24 14.37 -7.65 6.86
CA TRP A 24 13.85 -9.00 6.53
C TRP A 24 13.28 -9.09 5.11
N PRO A 25 14.11 -9.27 4.06
CA PRO A 25 13.69 -9.26 2.65
C PRO A 25 12.98 -10.55 2.21
N ASN A 26 12.80 -11.52 3.09
CA ASN A 26 12.35 -12.86 2.71
C ASN A 26 10.94 -12.83 2.09
N ARG A 27 10.85 -13.19 0.80
CA ARG A 27 9.63 -13.19 -0.03
C ARG A 27 8.89 -11.83 -0.08
N VAL A 28 9.57 -10.71 0.21
CA VAL A 28 8.93 -9.39 0.24
C VAL A 28 8.34 -9.04 -1.13
N PHE A 29 9.05 -9.29 -2.23
CA PHE A 29 8.52 -9.01 -3.57
C PHE A 29 7.23 -9.78 -3.89
N ILE A 30 7.15 -11.06 -3.52
CA ILE A 30 5.95 -11.88 -3.73
C ILE A 30 4.80 -11.35 -2.87
N ARG A 31 5.05 -11.08 -1.59
CA ARG A 31 4.03 -10.56 -0.66
C ARG A 31 3.52 -9.18 -1.08
N SER A 32 4.41 -8.29 -1.50
CA SER A 32 4.07 -6.97 -2.02
C SER A 32 3.28 -7.03 -3.32
N ALA A 33 3.65 -7.93 -4.24
CA ALA A 33 2.91 -8.12 -5.49
C ALA A 33 1.49 -8.62 -5.23
N ILE A 34 1.32 -9.62 -4.36
CA ILE A 34 0.00 -10.11 -3.96
C ILE A 34 -0.81 -9.00 -3.28
N ALA A 35 -0.20 -8.26 -2.34
CA ALA A 35 -0.86 -7.15 -1.65
C ALA A 35 -1.30 -6.04 -2.61
N ALA A 36 -0.49 -5.71 -3.61
CA ALA A 36 -0.82 -4.72 -4.64
C ALA A 36 -1.98 -5.19 -5.54
N ILE A 37 -1.96 -6.46 -5.98
CA ILE A 37 -3.05 -7.05 -6.77
C ILE A 37 -4.35 -7.05 -5.96
N CYS A 38 -4.29 -7.48 -4.70
CA CYS A 38 -5.44 -7.44 -3.80
C CYS A 38 -5.95 -6.01 -3.61
N ALA A 39 -5.07 -5.05 -3.33
CA ALA A 39 -5.45 -3.65 -3.16
C ALA A 39 -6.11 -3.05 -4.40
N TRP A 40 -5.65 -3.43 -5.60
CA TRP A 40 -6.24 -2.97 -6.85
C TRP A 40 -7.63 -3.56 -7.10
N ALA A 41 -7.82 -4.85 -6.79
CA ALA A 41 -9.08 -5.54 -7.01
C ALA A 41 -10.14 -5.24 -5.93
N LEU A 42 -9.71 -4.89 -4.71
CA LEU A 42 -10.57 -4.70 -3.54
C LEU A 42 -11.71 -3.67 -3.74
N PRO A 43 -11.49 -2.49 -4.35
CA PRO A 43 -12.56 -1.52 -4.59
C PRO A 43 -13.64 -2.07 -5.52
N TYR A 44 -13.24 -2.76 -6.60
CA TYR A 44 -14.18 -3.34 -7.57
C TYR A 44 -15.01 -4.48 -6.97
N VAL A 45 -14.37 -5.35 -6.20
CA VAL A 45 -15.07 -6.47 -5.53
C VAL A 45 -16.01 -5.95 -4.44
N ALA A 46 -15.57 -4.94 -3.68
CA ALA A 46 -16.39 -4.33 -2.63
C ALA A 46 -17.56 -3.52 -3.23
N GLU A 47 -17.36 -2.81 -4.33
CA GLU A 47 -18.46 -2.14 -5.04
C GLU A 47 -19.48 -3.15 -5.57
N PHE A 48 -19.03 -4.25 -6.18
CA PHE A 48 -19.93 -5.29 -6.67
C PHE A 48 -20.72 -5.97 -5.54
N ALA A 49 -20.08 -6.22 -4.39
CA ALA A 49 -20.71 -6.91 -3.26
C ALA A 49 -21.64 -6.01 -2.44
N ILE A 50 -21.29 -4.74 -2.25
CA ILE A 50 -21.96 -3.84 -1.29
C ILE A 50 -22.78 -2.76 -2.01
N GLY A 51 -22.47 -2.46 -3.28
CA GLY A 51 -23.17 -1.49 -4.13
C GLY A 51 -24.69 -1.63 -4.14
N PRO A 52 -25.26 -2.85 -4.27
CA PRO A 52 -26.71 -3.05 -4.25
C PRO A 52 -27.38 -2.71 -2.90
N PHE A 53 -26.60 -2.69 -1.81
CA PHE A 53 -27.07 -2.42 -0.46
C PHE A 53 -26.82 -0.98 -0.02
N LEU A 54 -26.06 -0.21 -0.80
CA LEU A 54 -25.78 1.19 -0.53
C LEU A 54 -26.92 2.04 -1.09
N GLY A 55 -27.72 2.62 -0.19
CA GLY A 55 -28.78 3.56 -0.57
C GLY A 55 -28.25 4.76 -1.35
N GLU A 56 -29.15 5.41 -2.10
CA GLU A 56 -28.82 6.59 -2.91
C GLU A 56 -28.11 7.64 -2.06
N GLY A 57 -26.83 7.92 -2.38
CA GLY A 57 -25.98 8.89 -1.68
C GLY A 57 -24.88 8.29 -0.77
N ALA A 58 -24.98 7.03 -0.33
CA ALA A 58 -23.96 6.41 0.52
C ALA A 58 -22.73 5.88 -0.27
N GLY A 59 -22.90 5.63 -1.57
CA GLY A 59 -21.87 5.03 -2.44
C GLY A 59 -20.58 5.84 -2.51
N MET A 60 -20.66 7.17 -2.51
CA MET A 60 -19.48 8.04 -2.65
C MET A 60 -18.55 7.97 -1.43
N GLY A 61 -19.12 7.94 -0.21
CA GLY A 61 -18.34 7.84 1.01
C GLY A 61 -17.62 6.49 1.13
N VAL A 62 -18.31 5.41 0.79
CA VAL A 62 -17.72 4.06 0.79
C VAL A 62 -16.64 3.92 -0.27
N ALA A 63 -16.86 4.45 -1.48
CA ALA A 63 -15.85 4.48 -2.53
C ALA A 63 -14.58 5.20 -2.06
N ILE A 64 -14.70 6.39 -1.44
CA ILE A 64 -13.54 7.14 -0.92
C ILE A 64 -12.76 6.31 0.11
N ILE A 65 -13.45 5.67 1.06
CA ILE A 65 -12.79 4.84 2.08
C ILE A 65 -12.04 3.66 1.44
N LEU A 66 -12.66 2.98 0.47
CA LEU A 66 -12.04 1.86 -0.25
C LEU A 66 -10.83 2.29 -1.09
N TYR A 67 -10.91 3.45 -1.73
CA TYR A 67 -9.77 4.01 -2.48
C TYR A 67 -8.64 4.45 -1.57
N VAL A 68 -8.93 5.09 -0.44
CA VAL A 68 -7.92 5.46 0.56
C VAL A 68 -7.25 4.19 1.10
N LEU A 69 -8.02 3.16 1.45
CA LEU A 69 -7.48 1.88 1.89
C LEU A 69 -6.58 1.25 0.82
N SER A 70 -7.04 1.16 -0.42
CA SER A 70 -6.26 0.65 -1.55
C SER A 70 -4.95 1.42 -1.72
N ALA A 71 -5.02 2.76 -1.72
CA ALA A 71 -3.85 3.63 -1.85
C ALA A 71 -2.84 3.41 -0.71
N THR A 72 -3.31 3.22 0.54
CA THR A 72 -2.40 2.93 1.67
C THR A 72 -1.70 1.58 1.53
N ILE A 73 -2.40 0.54 1.06
CA ILE A 73 -1.80 -0.78 0.84
C ILE A 73 -0.78 -0.72 -0.31
N PHE A 74 -1.08 0.03 -1.37
CA PHE A 74 -0.15 0.28 -2.47
C PHE A 74 1.12 0.99 -2.01
N LEU A 75 0.98 2.06 -1.21
CA LEU A 75 2.10 2.79 -0.65
C LEU A 75 3.00 1.89 0.20
N ALA A 76 2.39 1.02 1.03
CA ALA A 76 3.11 0.04 1.83
C ALA A 76 3.84 -0.99 0.96
N ALA A 77 3.19 -1.53 -0.08
CA ALA A 77 3.78 -2.51 -0.99
C ALA A 77 4.98 -1.93 -1.77
N ILE A 78 4.87 -0.70 -2.25
CA ILE A 78 5.98 0.00 -2.93
C ILE A 78 7.13 0.23 -1.96
N SER A 79 6.83 0.76 -0.77
CA SER A 79 7.85 1.05 0.25
C SER A 79 8.61 -0.20 0.68
N ALA A 80 7.89 -1.31 0.90
CA ALA A 80 8.50 -2.60 1.22
C ALA A 80 9.37 -3.12 0.07
N SER A 81 8.92 -2.97 -1.18
CA SER A 81 9.67 -3.41 -2.36
C SER A 81 10.95 -2.59 -2.55
N LEU A 82 10.90 -1.27 -2.32
CA LEU A 82 12.06 -0.38 -2.34
C LEU A 82 13.07 -0.76 -1.24
N GLY A 83 12.59 -1.03 -0.02
CA GLY A 83 13.44 -1.48 1.09
C GLY A 83 14.14 -2.81 0.80
N ALA A 84 13.42 -3.78 0.23
CA ALA A 84 14.00 -5.05 -0.20
C ALA A 84 15.02 -4.85 -1.34
N ALA A 85 14.67 -4.06 -2.36
CA ALA A 85 15.56 -3.75 -3.49
C ALA A 85 16.85 -3.07 -3.03
N ALA A 86 16.77 -2.11 -2.11
CA ALA A 86 17.93 -1.45 -1.52
C ALA A 86 18.87 -2.45 -0.83
N ARG A 87 18.33 -3.47 -0.16
CA ARG A 87 19.15 -4.55 0.42
C ARG A 87 19.85 -5.38 -0.63
N TYR A 88 19.18 -5.74 -1.73
CA TYR A 88 19.81 -6.50 -2.82
C TYR A 88 20.94 -5.70 -3.48
N ILE A 89 20.73 -4.40 -3.74
CA ILE A 89 21.77 -3.52 -4.27
C ILE A 89 22.95 -3.41 -3.28
N TRP A 90 22.65 -3.25 -1.99
CA TRP A 90 23.69 -3.18 -0.95
C TRP A 90 24.54 -4.45 -0.88
N MET A 91 23.94 -5.64 -1.02
CA MET A 91 24.70 -6.88 -1.08
C MET A 91 25.55 -6.95 -2.35
N ALA A 92 24.99 -6.62 -3.51
CA ALA A 92 25.69 -6.67 -4.80
C ALA A 92 26.88 -5.70 -4.91
N VAL A 93 26.85 -4.57 -4.19
CA VAL A 93 27.98 -3.61 -4.14
C VAL A 93 29.07 -4.07 -3.16
N ARG A 94 28.74 -4.97 -2.24
CA ARG A 94 29.64 -5.42 -1.17
C ARG A 94 30.39 -6.72 -1.51
N GLU A 95 29.95 -7.43 -2.56
CA GLU A 95 30.64 -8.56 -3.20
C GLU A 95 31.60 -8.06 -4.29
#